data_AF-A0A7T5RC55-F1
#
_entry.id   AF-A0A7T5RC55-F1
#
_cell.length_a   1.000
_cell.length_b   1.000
_cell.length_c   1.000
_cell.angle_alpha   90.00
_cell.angle_beta   90.00
_cell.angle_gamma   90.00
#
_symmetry.space_group_name_H-M   'P 1'
#
loop_
_entity.id
_entity.type
_entity.pdbx_description
1 polymer ?
#
loop_
_entity_poly.entity_id
_entity_poly.type
_entity_poly.pdbx_seq_one_letter_code
_entity_poly.pdbx_strand_id
1 'polypeptide(L)'
;MKIIILHGDDERKLYARLQKFIETARSRSWEVDYLDDVSIKIQEVLSSTSLFTDERFFVLRDIKRLGKKEAEWLNKKYAELSGNLIIYHEGYIPKNLLSSLPKDVKIEEFKLPVIIWTFLEHIYPGNSKQIISEFHKIIERDAPEYIFTLIAKLFRDLYWAKVDPASMPYPAWKISKLKFQISKFTDEQLKYLIKRMSEIDIEVKTSKSNLIAALDLLIVKQLK
;
A
#
# COMPACT_ATOMS: atom_id res chain seq x y z
N MET A 1 12.46 13.08 -20.14
CA MET A 1 12.52 12.41 -18.82
C MET A 1 11.80 11.07 -18.89
N LYS A 2 12.38 10.01 -18.30
CA LYS A 2 11.70 8.71 -18.17
C LYS A 2 10.86 8.69 -16.90
N ILE A 3 9.63 8.19 -16.98
CA ILE A 3 8.71 8.14 -15.83
C ILE A 3 8.30 6.69 -15.58
N ILE A 4 8.42 6.26 -14.32
CA ILE A 4 7.98 4.94 -13.87
C ILE A 4 6.97 5.14 -12.75
N ILE A 5 5.81 4.51 -12.87
CA ILE A 5 4.79 4.46 -11.81
C ILE A 5 4.83 3.08 -11.18
N LEU A 6 5.02 3.05 -9.87
CA LEU A 6 4.92 1.87 -9.03
C LEU A 6 3.66 2.02 -8.19
N HIS A 7 2.71 1.09 -8.31
CA HIS A 7 1.53 1.10 -7.46
C HIS A 7 0.99 -0.30 -7.17
N GLY A 8 0.18 -0.45 -6.13
CA GLY A 8 -0.51 -1.70 -5.83
C GLY A 8 -0.70 -1.99 -4.35
N ASP A 9 -1.37 -3.09 -4.05
CA ASP A 9 -1.71 -3.51 -2.68
C ASP A 9 -0.60 -4.37 -2.01
N ASP A 10 0.37 -4.91 -2.77
CA ASP A 10 1.51 -5.66 -2.22
C ASP A 10 2.65 -4.69 -1.84
N GLU A 11 2.47 -4.00 -0.71
CA GLU A 11 3.42 -2.99 -0.21
C GLU A 11 4.86 -3.50 -0.06
N ARG A 12 5.04 -4.76 0.34
CA ARG A 12 6.37 -5.37 0.51
C ARG A 12 7.12 -5.42 -0.82
N LYS A 13 6.48 -5.95 -1.88
CA LYS A 13 7.12 -6.01 -3.21
C LYS A 13 7.24 -4.63 -3.84
N LEU A 14 6.23 -3.79 -3.66
CA LEU A 14 6.21 -2.42 -4.15
C LEU A 14 7.38 -1.60 -3.58
N TYR A 15 7.56 -1.63 -2.25
CA TYR A 15 8.64 -0.93 -1.57
C TYR A 15 10.01 -1.51 -1.93
N ALA A 16 10.15 -2.84 -1.97
CA ALA A 16 11.39 -3.49 -2.41
C ALA A 16 11.78 -3.07 -3.83
N ARG A 17 10.80 -2.90 -4.73
CA ARG A 17 11.03 -2.41 -6.08
C ARG A 17 11.54 -0.97 -6.09
N LEU A 18 10.93 -0.08 -5.30
CA LEU A 18 11.38 1.30 -5.15
C LEU A 18 12.83 1.36 -4.64
N GLN A 19 13.15 0.59 -3.60
CA GLN A 19 14.51 0.55 -3.04
C GLN A 19 15.53 0.13 -4.09
N LYS A 20 15.23 -0.90 -4.89
CA LYS A 20 16.13 -1.33 -5.97
C LYS A 20 16.42 -0.22 -6.98
N PHE A 21 15.43 0.62 -7.30
CA PHE A 21 15.66 1.77 -8.18
C PHE A 21 16.53 2.85 -7.53
N ILE A 22 16.29 3.17 -6.25
CA ILE A 22 17.08 4.15 -5.50
C ILE A 22 18.54 3.68 -5.36
N GLU A 23 18.75 2.40 -5.02
CA GLU A 23 20.07 1.78 -4.94
C GLU A 23 20.80 1.82 -6.29
N THR A 24 20.09 1.51 -7.38
CA THR A 24 20.66 1.58 -8.73
C THR A 24 21.05 3.01 -9.09
N ALA A 25 20.21 4.00 -8.78
CA ALA A 25 20.51 5.41 -9.02
C ALA A 25 21.75 5.86 -8.23
N ARG A 26 21.83 5.52 -6.94
CA ARG A 26 22.99 5.81 -6.09
C ARG A 26 24.27 5.13 -6.57
N SER A 27 24.19 3.88 -7.02
CA SER A 27 25.34 3.15 -7.57
C SER A 27 25.90 3.78 -8.85
N ARG A 28 25.08 4.54 -9.57
CA ARG A 28 25.46 5.33 -10.76
C ARG A 28 25.82 6.77 -10.42
N SER A 29 25.91 7.11 -9.13
CA SER A 29 26.18 8.46 -8.63
C SER A 29 25.17 9.51 -9.09
N TRP A 30 23.90 9.11 -9.32
CA TRP A 30 22.83 10.05 -9.63
C TRP A 30 22.37 10.81 -8.39
N GLU A 31 22.01 12.07 -8.58
CA GLU A 31 21.42 12.91 -7.53
C GLU A 31 19.98 12.43 -7.26
N VAL A 32 19.68 12.05 -6.01
CA VAL A 32 18.36 11.52 -5.62
C VAL A 32 17.58 12.57 -4.85
N ASP A 33 16.52 13.08 -5.48
CA ASP A 33 15.64 14.12 -4.93
C ASP A 33 14.30 13.53 -4.51
N TYR A 34 13.86 13.83 -3.28
CA TYR A 34 12.56 13.42 -2.77
C TYR A 34 11.56 14.57 -2.86
N LEU A 35 10.47 14.34 -3.58
CA LEU A 35 9.40 15.29 -3.83
C LEU A 35 8.24 15.08 -2.85
N ASP A 36 8.53 14.75 -1.60
CA ASP A 36 7.51 14.37 -0.61
C ASP A 36 7.01 15.58 0.23
N ASP A 37 7.84 16.60 0.41
CA ASP A 37 7.51 17.79 1.21
C ASP A 37 6.49 18.71 0.51
N VAL A 38 5.37 18.98 1.19
CA VAL A 38 4.24 19.80 0.69
C VAL A 38 4.68 21.17 0.18
N SER A 39 5.72 21.77 0.77
CA SER A 39 6.27 23.08 0.37
C SER A 39 6.99 23.04 -0.99
N ILE A 40 7.45 21.87 -1.42
CA ILE A 40 8.14 21.69 -2.70
C ILE A 40 7.13 21.81 -3.85
N LYS A 41 7.38 22.77 -4.74
CA LYS A 41 6.69 22.87 -6.02
C LYS A 41 7.34 21.92 -7.03
N ILE A 42 6.62 20.84 -7.33
CA ILE A 42 7.08 19.76 -8.24
C ILE A 42 7.56 20.32 -9.59
N GLN A 43 6.86 21.30 -10.15
CA GLN A 43 7.21 21.89 -11.45
C GLN A 43 8.58 22.57 -11.44
N GLU A 44 8.91 23.30 -10.37
CA GLU A 44 10.17 24.03 -10.24
C GLU A 44 11.33 23.05 -10.09
N VAL A 45 11.18 22.02 -9.23
CA VAL A 45 12.23 21.03 -9.02
C VAL A 45 12.48 20.19 -10.26
N LEU A 46 11.44 19.71 -10.93
CA LEU A 46 11.59 18.91 -12.15
C LEU A 46 12.17 19.70 -13.33
N SER A 47 11.93 21.01 -13.38
CA SER A 47 12.48 21.89 -14.42
C SER A 47 13.90 22.37 -14.11
N SER A 48 14.37 22.19 -12.88
CA SER A 48 15.69 22.67 -12.47
C SER A 48 16.80 21.81 -13.06
N THR A 49 17.82 22.48 -13.58
CA THR A 49 19.05 21.86 -14.08
C THR A 49 20.05 21.72 -12.93
N SER A 50 20.61 20.52 -12.75
CA SER A 50 21.72 20.36 -11.80
C SER A 50 23.00 20.96 -12.41
N LEU A 51 23.78 21.65 -11.58
CA LEU A 51 25.08 22.20 -11.98
C LEU A 51 26.24 21.21 -11.72
N PHE A 52 25.96 20.12 -10.99
CA PHE A 52 26.97 19.21 -10.47
C PHE A 52 26.86 17.79 -11.01
N THR A 53 25.69 17.38 -11.49
CA THR A 53 25.47 16.05 -12.07
C THR A 53 24.66 16.12 -13.37
N ASP A 54 25.00 15.25 -14.32
CA ASP A 54 24.29 15.19 -15.60
C ASP A 54 22.93 14.45 -15.48
N GLU A 55 22.77 13.60 -14.46
CA GLU A 55 21.62 12.70 -14.31
C GLU A 55 20.99 12.77 -12.92
N ARG A 56 19.70 13.12 -12.91
CA ARG A 56 18.88 13.26 -11.69
C ARG A 56 17.83 12.17 -11.60
N PHE A 57 17.52 11.79 -10.36
CA PHE A 57 16.55 10.76 -10.03
C PHE A 57 15.57 11.28 -8.99
N PHE A 58 14.33 11.55 -9.42
CA PHE A 58 13.27 12.09 -8.60
C PHE A 58 12.39 10.97 -8.05
N VAL A 59 12.02 11.06 -6.78
CA VAL A 59 11.10 10.13 -6.11
C VAL A 59 9.92 10.92 -5.57
N LEU A 60 8.71 10.52 -5.96
CA LEU A 60 7.45 11.04 -5.42
C LEU A 60 6.70 9.90 -4.74
N ARG A 61 6.53 9.93 -3.41
CA ARG A 61 5.92 8.81 -2.63
C ARG A 61 4.40 8.86 -2.50
N ASP A 62 3.73 9.83 -3.12
CA ASP A 62 2.28 9.80 -3.26
C ASP A 62 1.82 10.54 -4.52
N ILE A 63 1.13 9.83 -5.42
CA ILE A 63 0.55 10.42 -6.62
C ILE A 63 -0.49 11.51 -6.32
N LYS A 64 -1.09 11.54 -5.12
CA LYS A 64 -2.04 12.60 -4.73
C LYS A 64 -1.42 14.00 -4.71
N ARG A 65 -0.08 14.09 -4.61
CA ARG A 65 0.65 15.34 -4.75
C ARG A 65 0.66 15.87 -6.19
N LEU A 66 0.45 14.99 -7.17
CA LEU A 66 0.17 15.39 -8.55
C LEU A 66 -1.32 15.72 -8.65
N GLY A 67 -1.64 16.97 -8.35
CA GLY A 67 -2.93 17.53 -8.68
C GLY A 67 -3.17 17.54 -10.20
N LYS A 68 -4.39 17.88 -10.60
CA LYS A 68 -4.79 17.91 -12.01
C LYS A 68 -3.88 18.82 -12.85
N LYS A 69 -3.52 19.99 -12.31
CA LYS A 69 -2.67 20.97 -13.00
C LYS A 69 -1.24 20.45 -13.19
N GLU A 70 -0.69 19.79 -12.18
CA GLU A 70 0.65 19.22 -12.19
C GLU A 70 0.74 18.03 -13.13
N ALA A 71 -0.27 17.16 -13.14
CA ALA A 71 -0.36 16.04 -14.08
C ALA A 71 -0.47 16.54 -15.54
N GLU A 72 -1.32 17.54 -15.80
CA GLU A 72 -1.44 18.15 -17.12
C GLU A 72 -0.15 18.84 -17.58
N TRP A 73 0.53 19.55 -16.67
CA TRP A 73 1.82 20.16 -16.94
C TRP A 73 2.88 19.11 -17.27
N LEU A 74 2.97 18.05 -16.45
CA LEU A 74 3.91 16.95 -16.63
C LEU A 74 3.67 16.25 -17.97
N ASN A 75 2.41 16.00 -18.33
CA ASN A 75 2.02 15.44 -19.62
C ASN A 75 2.50 16.27 -20.83
N LYS A 76 2.50 17.60 -20.70
CA LYS A 76 2.97 18.50 -21.76
C LYS A 76 4.49 18.63 -21.82
N LYS A 77 5.17 18.57 -20.67
CA LYS A 77 6.58 18.95 -20.54
C LYS A 77 7.56 17.80 -20.36
N TYR A 78 7.11 16.57 -20.07
CA TYR A 78 8.02 15.45 -19.76
C TYR A 78 9.11 15.17 -20.80
N ALA A 79 8.87 15.46 -22.09
CA ALA A 79 9.84 15.26 -23.16
C ALA A 79 11.00 16.28 -23.11
N GLU A 80 10.73 17.49 -22.58
CA GLU A 80 11.73 18.57 -22.43
C GLU A 80 12.52 18.46 -21.11
N LEU A 81 12.02 17.68 -20.15
CA LEU A 81 12.65 17.53 -18.83
C LEU A 81 13.79 16.49 -18.87
N SER A 82 14.84 16.73 -18.10
CA SER A 82 15.97 15.81 -17.91
C SER A 82 15.79 14.90 -16.69
N GLY A 83 16.46 13.74 -16.70
CA GLY A 83 16.46 12.80 -15.57
C GLY A 83 15.35 11.74 -15.62
N ASN A 84 15.12 11.13 -14.45
CA ASN A 84 14.21 10.00 -14.24
C ASN A 84 13.28 10.30 -13.06
N LEU A 85 11.97 10.06 -13.21
CA LEU A 85 10.97 10.23 -12.15
C LEU A 85 10.33 8.89 -11.80
N ILE A 86 10.38 8.53 -10.52
CA ILE A 86 9.58 7.44 -9.96
C ILE A 86 8.43 8.01 -9.15
N ILE A 87 7.22 7.63 -9.52
CA ILE A 87 6.00 7.88 -8.76
C ILE A 87 5.63 6.58 -8.05
N TYR A 88 5.69 6.59 -6.72
CA TYR A 88 5.29 5.52 -5.85
C TYR A 88 3.93 5.85 -5.23
N HIS A 89 3.02 4.88 -5.21
CA HIS A 89 1.73 5.02 -4.55
C HIS A 89 1.28 3.69 -3.94
N GLU A 90 0.97 3.71 -2.65
CA GLU A 90 0.39 2.56 -1.97
C GLU A 90 -1.09 2.43 -2.32
N GLY A 91 -1.46 1.26 -2.83
CA GLY A 91 -2.82 0.95 -3.24
C GLY A 91 -3.11 1.22 -4.72
N TYR A 92 -4.40 1.37 -5.00
CA TYR A 92 -4.94 1.42 -6.35
C TYR A 92 -4.92 2.84 -6.91
N ILE A 93 -4.33 3.03 -8.09
CA ILE A 93 -4.45 4.26 -8.86
C ILE A 93 -5.59 4.14 -9.87
N PRO A 94 -6.59 5.05 -9.84
CA PRO A 94 -7.63 5.11 -10.84
C PRO A 94 -7.11 5.29 -12.28
N LYS A 95 -7.71 4.56 -13.25
CA LYS A 95 -7.32 4.63 -14.67
C LYS A 95 -7.37 6.03 -15.26
N ASN A 96 -8.32 6.86 -14.83
CA ASN A 96 -8.42 8.26 -15.28
C ASN A 96 -7.20 9.09 -14.87
N LEU A 97 -6.67 8.89 -13.66
CA LEU A 97 -5.45 9.55 -13.20
C LEU A 97 -4.23 9.02 -13.98
N LEU A 98 -4.12 7.70 -14.18
CA LEU A 98 -3.07 7.13 -15.04
C LEU A 98 -3.12 7.68 -16.47
N SER A 99 -4.32 7.88 -17.03
CA SER A 99 -4.51 8.43 -18.38
C SER A 99 -4.19 9.93 -18.50
N SER A 100 -4.13 10.66 -17.39
CA SER A 100 -3.72 12.08 -17.38
C SER A 100 -2.21 12.28 -17.40
N LEU A 101 -1.43 11.21 -17.16
CA LEU A 101 0.03 11.23 -17.20
C LEU A 101 0.54 10.97 -18.64
N PRO A 102 1.83 11.22 -18.92
CA PRO A 102 2.40 10.97 -20.25
C PRO A 102 2.15 9.55 -20.78
N LYS A 103 2.01 9.42 -22.10
CA LYS A 103 1.79 8.11 -22.74
C LYS A 103 2.99 7.17 -22.65
N ASP A 104 4.20 7.71 -22.55
CA ASP A 104 5.46 6.96 -22.49
C ASP A 104 5.87 6.60 -21.04
N VAL A 105 4.88 6.37 -20.17
CA VAL A 105 5.11 6.01 -18.77
C VAL A 105 5.13 4.49 -18.62
N LYS A 106 6.14 3.97 -17.92
CA LYS A 106 6.16 2.57 -17.51
C LYS A 106 5.34 2.38 -16.24
N ILE A 107 4.30 1.55 -16.30
CA ILE A 107 3.45 1.25 -15.14
C ILE A 107 3.78 -0.17 -14.65
N GLU A 108 4.14 -0.30 -13.37
CA GLU A 108 4.34 -1.58 -12.69
C GLU A 108 3.31 -1.71 -11.54
N GLU A 109 2.34 -2.63 -11.71
CA GLU A 109 1.29 -2.89 -10.74
C GLU A 109 1.62 -4.11 -9.86
N PHE A 110 1.64 -3.93 -8.54
CA PHE A 110 1.98 -4.94 -7.54
C PHE A 110 0.73 -5.42 -6.78
N LYS A 111 0.07 -6.44 -7.31
CA LYS A 111 -1.11 -7.03 -6.67
C LYS A 111 -0.72 -8.01 -5.58
N LEU A 112 -1.47 -7.99 -4.49
CA LEU A 112 -1.41 -9.07 -3.49
C LEU A 112 -1.72 -10.43 -4.14
N PRO A 113 -1.04 -11.50 -3.71
CA PRO A 113 -1.35 -12.87 -4.15
C PRO A 113 -2.83 -13.22 -3.92
N VAL A 114 -3.44 -13.94 -4.87
CA VAL A 114 -4.85 -14.35 -4.81
C VAL A 114 -5.16 -15.12 -3.53
N ILE A 115 -4.27 -16.02 -3.10
CA ILE A 115 -4.44 -16.81 -1.87
C ILE A 115 -4.57 -15.92 -0.61
N ILE A 116 -3.79 -14.83 -0.54
CA ILE A 116 -3.84 -13.88 0.58
C ILE A 116 -5.12 -13.04 0.50
N TRP A 117 -5.50 -12.59 -0.70
CA TRP A 117 -6.76 -11.88 -0.91
C TRP A 117 -7.97 -12.71 -0.48
N THR A 118 -8.04 -13.97 -0.93
CA THR A 118 -9.10 -14.91 -0.58
C THR A 118 -9.13 -15.18 0.92
N PHE A 119 -7.97 -15.39 1.55
CA PHE A 119 -7.86 -15.54 3.00
C PHE A 119 -8.44 -14.34 3.75
N LEU A 120 -8.08 -13.10 3.37
CA LEU A 120 -8.61 -11.90 4.02
C LEU A 120 -10.13 -11.77 3.87
N GLU A 121 -10.70 -12.16 2.72
CA GLU A 121 -12.15 -12.18 2.48
C GLU A 121 -12.89 -13.22 3.35
N HIS A 122 -12.19 -14.27 3.78
CA HIS A 122 -12.74 -15.32 4.65
C HIS A 122 -12.68 -14.97 6.14
N ILE A 123 -12.07 -13.85 6.54
CA ILE A 123 -11.99 -13.41 7.94
C ILE A 123 -13.33 -12.82 8.39
N TYR A 124 -14.21 -13.65 8.91
CA TYR A 124 -15.47 -13.23 9.52
C TYR A 124 -15.97 -14.26 10.56
N PRO A 125 -16.87 -13.88 11.50
CA PRO A 125 -17.40 -14.79 12.51
C PRO A 125 -18.18 -15.94 11.87
N GLY A 126 -18.09 -17.15 12.43
CA GLY A 126 -18.65 -18.36 11.84
C GLY A 126 -17.72 -19.10 10.87
N ASN A 127 -16.47 -18.63 10.66
CA ASN A 127 -15.55 -19.22 9.67
C ASN A 127 -14.17 -19.63 10.21
N SER A 128 -13.99 -19.64 11.53
CA SER A 128 -12.71 -19.95 12.20
C SER A 128 -11.93 -21.14 11.64
N LYS A 129 -12.60 -22.28 11.37
CA LYS A 129 -11.96 -23.49 10.85
C LYS A 129 -11.26 -23.27 9.50
N GLN A 130 -11.93 -22.57 8.59
CA GLN A 130 -11.36 -22.26 7.28
C GLN A 130 -10.22 -21.26 7.41
N ILE A 131 -10.41 -20.21 8.22
CA ILE A 131 -9.41 -19.17 8.47
C ILE A 131 -8.11 -19.78 9.00
N ILE A 132 -8.17 -20.68 9.99
CA ILE A 132 -6.98 -21.35 10.55
C ILE A 132 -6.26 -22.18 9.47
N SER A 133 -7.01 -22.99 8.72
CA SER A 133 -6.44 -23.83 7.66
C SER A 133 -5.72 -22.99 6.60
N GLU A 134 -6.31 -21.87 6.19
CA GLU A 134 -5.72 -20.95 5.21
C GLU A 134 -4.53 -20.18 5.80
N PHE A 135 -4.63 -19.72 7.05
CA PHE A 135 -3.55 -19.03 7.75
C PHE A 135 -2.28 -19.87 7.81
N HIS A 136 -2.38 -21.12 8.28
CA HIS A 136 -1.24 -22.03 8.39
C HIS A 136 -0.60 -22.35 7.03
N LYS A 137 -1.39 -22.48 5.96
CA LYS A 137 -0.86 -22.64 4.59
C LYS A 137 -0.12 -21.41 4.08
N ILE A 138 -0.57 -20.22 4.44
CA ILE A 138 0.05 -18.97 3.97
C ILE A 138 1.39 -18.75 4.69
N ILE A 139 1.45 -19.02 6.01
CA ILE A 139 2.69 -18.81 6.78
C ILE A 139 3.81 -19.81 6.47
N GLU A 140 3.53 -20.88 5.72
CA GLU A 140 4.56 -21.74 5.13
C GLU A 140 5.43 -21.00 4.10
N ARG A 141 4.91 -19.92 3.51
CA ARG A 141 5.57 -19.16 2.42
C ARG A 141 5.82 -17.70 2.75
N ASP A 142 4.96 -17.10 3.56
CA ASP A 142 5.01 -15.70 3.92
C ASP A 142 5.25 -15.50 5.41
N ALA A 143 6.00 -14.46 5.77
CA ALA A 143 6.29 -14.17 7.17
C ALA A 143 5.00 -13.92 7.98
N PRO A 144 4.82 -14.55 9.15
CA PRO A 144 3.64 -14.34 10.01
C PRO A 144 3.37 -12.88 10.34
N GLU A 145 4.41 -12.06 10.51
CA GLU A 145 4.32 -10.61 10.80
C GLU A 145 3.69 -9.83 9.64
N TYR A 146 3.99 -10.25 8.40
CA TYR A 146 3.39 -9.67 7.22
C TYR A 146 1.89 -9.99 7.16
N ILE A 147 1.52 -11.25 7.40
CA ILE A 147 0.11 -11.66 7.43
C ILE A 147 -0.63 -10.98 8.58
N PHE A 148 -0.03 -10.87 9.76
CA PHE A 148 -0.56 -10.11 10.89
C PHE A 148 -0.86 -8.66 10.51
N THR A 149 0.06 -7.98 9.82
CA THR A 149 -0.12 -6.60 9.37
C THR A 149 -1.31 -6.48 8.41
N LEU A 150 -1.49 -7.44 7.51
CA LEU A 150 -2.63 -7.47 6.58
C LEU A 150 -3.96 -7.67 7.31
N ILE A 151 -4.01 -8.55 8.32
CA ILE A 151 -5.20 -8.77 9.16
C ILE A 151 -5.52 -7.50 9.96
N ALA A 152 -4.51 -6.83 10.53
CA ALA A 152 -4.71 -5.60 11.30
C ALA A 152 -5.27 -4.48 10.40
N LYS A 153 -4.72 -4.34 9.19
CA LYS A 153 -5.23 -3.40 8.17
C LYS A 153 -6.66 -3.75 7.77
N LEU A 154 -6.99 -5.02 7.59
CA LEU A 154 -8.35 -5.44 7.30
C LEU A 154 -9.32 -4.99 8.39
N PHE A 155 -9.05 -5.24 9.67
CA PHE A 155 -9.96 -4.82 10.74
C PHE A 155 -10.11 -3.30 10.83
N ARG A 156 -9.01 -2.54 10.66
CA ARG A 156 -9.07 -1.08 10.53
C ARG A 156 -9.97 -0.66 9.37
N ASP A 157 -9.81 -1.29 8.21
CA ASP A 157 -10.56 -0.96 7.00
C ASP A 157 -12.05 -1.33 7.14
N LEU A 158 -12.37 -2.46 7.78
CA LEU A 158 -13.74 -2.83 8.11
C LEU A 158 -14.39 -1.77 9.03
N TYR A 159 -13.66 -1.28 10.03
CA TYR A 159 -14.17 -0.23 10.91
C TYR A 159 -14.34 1.11 10.17
N TRP A 160 -13.38 1.50 9.35
CA TRP A 160 -13.46 2.74 8.56
C TRP A 160 -14.62 2.69 7.55
N ALA A 161 -14.82 1.57 6.84
CA ALA A 161 -15.93 1.40 5.92
C ALA A 161 -17.30 1.41 6.62
N LYS A 162 -17.33 1.16 7.94
CA LYS A 162 -18.55 1.26 8.75
C LYS A 162 -18.84 2.70 9.20
N VAL A 163 -17.81 3.43 9.62
CA VAL A 163 -17.96 4.79 10.19
C VAL A 163 -18.01 5.86 9.11
N ASP A 164 -17.14 5.78 8.11
CA ASP A 164 -17.02 6.78 7.05
C ASP A 164 -16.54 6.14 5.74
N PRO A 165 -17.41 5.39 5.03
CA PRO A 165 -17.05 4.76 3.77
C PRO A 165 -16.75 5.77 2.65
N ALA A 166 -17.18 7.04 2.78
CA ALA A 166 -17.04 8.04 1.72
C ALA A 166 -15.61 8.59 1.61
N SER A 167 -14.88 8.64 2.73
CA SER A 167 -13.49 9.11 2.74
C SER A 167 -12.45 8.04 2.38
N MET A 168 -12.87 6.78 2.21
CA MET A 168 -11.95 5.70 1.88
C MET A 168 -11.28 5.89 0.51
N PRO A 169 -9.95 5.80 0.42
CA PRO A 169 -9.22 5.91 -0.85
C PRO A 169 -9.24 4.59 -1.64
N TYR A 170 -10.35 3.84 -1.58
CA TYR A 170 -10.50 2.54 -2.22
C TYR A 170 -11.48 2.60 -3.37
N PRO A 171 -11.28 1.76 -4.42
CA PRO A 171 -12.26 1.67 -5.49
C PRO A 171 -13.59 1.10 -4.96
N ALA A 172 -14.70 1.50 -5.59
CA ALA A 172 -16.05 1.16 -5.16
C ALA A 172 -16.27 -0.35 -4.94
N TRP A 173 -15.68 -1.20 -5.78
CA TRP A 173 -15.79 -2.66 -5.64
C TRP A 173 -15.16 -3.18 -4.34
N LYS A 174 -14.03 -2.61 -3.90
CA LYS A 174 -13.33 -2.99 -2.65
C LYS A 174 -14.14 -2.55 -1.45
N ILE A 175 -14.71 -1.34 -1.50
CA ILE A 175 -15.65 -0.84 -0.48
C ILE A 175 -16.88 -1.74 -0.38
N SER A 176 -17.46 -2.18 -1.51
CA SER A 176 -18.60 -3.10 -1.51
C SER A 176 -18.27 -4.44 -0.87
N LYS A 177 -17.07 -5.00 -1.13
CA LYS A 177 -16.61 -6.23 -0.46
C LYS A 177 -16.46 -6.04 1.05
N LEU A 178 -15.84 -4.93 1.47
CA LEU A 178 -15.71 -4.59 2.89
C LEU A 178 -17.09 -4.46 3.56
N LYS A 179 -18.07 -3.81 2.91
CA LYS A 179 -19.44 -3.70 3.44
C LYS A 179 -20.12 -5.05 3.63
N PHE A 180 -19.95 -5.98 2.68
CA PHE A 180 -20.46 -7.35 2.82
C PHE A 180 -19.79 -8.09 3.98
N GLN A 181 -18.49 -7.89 4.19
CA GLN A 181 -17.77 -8.51 5.30
C GLN A 181 -18.19 -7.90 6.64
N ILE A 182 -18.36 -6.58 6.72
CA ILE A 182 -18.81 -5.83 7.90
C ILE A 182 -20.18 -6.30 8.38
N SER A 183 -21.10 -6.68 7.48
CA SER A 183 -22.44 -7.11 7.87
C SER A 183 -22.45 -8.38 8.73
N LYS A 184 -21.31 -9.06 8.84
CA LYS A 184 -21.11 -10.24 9.69
C LYS A 184 -20.53 -9.91 11.08
N PHE A 185 -20.23 -8.64 11.36
CA PHE A 185 -19.64 -8.19 12.64
C PHE A 185 -20.54 -7.16 13.34
N THR A 186 -20.56 -7.23 14.67
CA THR A 186 -21.07 -6.12 15.50
C THR A 186 -20.01 -5.01 15.67
N ASP A 187 -20.44 -3.82 16.11
CA ASP A 187 -19.51 -2.72 16.39
C ASP A 187 -18.53 -3.05 17.52
N GLU A 188 -19.05 -3.68 18.56
CA GLU A 188 -18.28 -4.08 19.74
C GLU A 188 -17.23 -5.12 19.36
N GLN A 189 -17.59 -6.07 18.48
CA GLN A 189 -16.67 -7.08 17.97
C GLN A 189 -15.52 -6.45 17.18
N LEU A 190 -15.80 -5.52 16.24
CA LEU A 190 -14.73 -4.86 15.46
C LEU A 190 -13.80 -4.04 16.36
N LYS A 191 -14.34 -3.25 17.29
CA LYS A 191 -13.54 -2.47 18.25
C LYS A 191 -12.68 -3.37 19.12
N TYR A 192 -13.25 -4.49 19.59
CA TYR A 192 -12.53 -5.48 20.38
C TYR A 192 -11.40 -6.14 19.58
N LEU A 193 -11.66 -6.56 18.33
CA LEU A 193 -10.66 -7.17 17.46
C LEU A 193 -9.50 -6.21 17.18
N ILE A 194 -9.78 -4.95 16.85
CA ILE A 194 -8.74 -3.94 16.65
C ILE A 194 -7.90 -3.76 17.91
N LYS A 195 -8.54 -3.64 19.08
CA LYS A 195 -7.84 -3.55 20.37
C LYS A 195 -6.96 -4.77 20.61
N ARG A 196 -7.47 -5.99 20.38
CA ARG A 196 -6.70 -7.23 20.55
C ARG A 196 -5.53 -7.32 19.58
N MET A 197 -5.67 -6.88 18.34
CA MET A 197 -4.54 -6.83 17.40
C MET A 197 -3.41 -5.94 17.96
N SER A 198 -3.73 -4.75 18.47
CA SER A 198 -2.74 -3.87 19.09
C SER A 198 -2.07 -4.50 20.31
N GLU A 199 -2.83 -5.20 21.16
CA GLU A 199 -2.28 -5.90 22.33
C GLU A 199 -1.34 -7.04 21.92
N ILE A 200 -1.71 -7.84 20.91
CA ILE A 200 -0.86 -8.91 20.36
C ILE A 200 0.46 -8.34 19.82
N ASP A 201 0.42 -7.22 19.08
CA ASP A 201 1.63 -6.58 18.56
C ASP A 201 2.61 -6.21 19.68
N ILE A 202 2.11 -5.62 20.77
CA ILE A 202 2.91 -5.25 21.94
C ILE A 202 3.46 -6.50 22.64
N GLU A 203 2.62 -7.51 22.87
CA GLU A 203 3.04 -8.75 23.54
C GLU A 203 4.12 -9.48 22.75
N VAL A 204 4.00 -9.58 21.43
CA VAL A 204 4.99 -10.21 20.55
C VAL A 204 6.29 -9.42 20.54
N LYS A 205 6.24 -8.08 20.35
CA LYS A 205 7.43 -7.22 20.37
C LYS A 205 8.16 -7.19 21.70
N THR A 206 7.43 -7.43 22.80
CA THR A 206 8.01 -7.54 24.15
C THR A 206 8.34 -8.98 24.56
N SER A 207 8.34 -9.92 23.61
CA SER A 207 8.64 -11.35 23.83
C SER A 207 7.77 -12.03 24.89
N LYS A 208 6.55 -11.51 25.12
CA LYS A 208 5.57 -12.06 26.06
C LYS A 208 4.64 -13.10 25.43
N SER A 209 4.61 -13.18 24.11
CA SER A 209 3.70 -14.07 23.38
C SER A 209 4.29 -14.51 22.04
N ASN A 210 3.84 -15.65 21.54
CA ASN A 210 4.14 -16.14 20.20
C ASN A 210 3.04 -15.68 19.23
N LEU A 211 3.42 -15.03 18.13
CA LEU A 211 2.47 -14.43 17.18
C LEU A 211 1.49 -15.43 16.57
N ILE A 212 1.97 -16.60 16.15
CA ILE A 212 1.14 -17.64 15.52
C ILE A 212 0.11 -18.15 16.53
N ALA A 213 0.55 -18.50 17.74
CA ALA A 213 -0.34 -18.97 18.79
C ALA A 213 -1.37 -17.90 19.22
N ALA A 214 -0.96 -16.63 19.29
CA ALA A 214 -1.85 -15.52 19.61
C ALA A 214 -2.93 -15.31 18.53
N LEU A 215 -2.56 -15.42 17.25
CA LEU A 215 -3.49 -15.33 16.13
C LEU A 215 -4.44 -16.53 16.08
N ASP A 216 -3.94 -17.76 16.27
CA ASP A 216 -4.79 -18.94 16.37
C ASP A 216 -5.83 -18.79 17.48
N LEU A 217 -5.40 -18.33 18.66
CA LEU A 217 -6.29 -18.08 19.79
C LEU A 217 -7.35 -17.01 19.48
N LEU A 218 -6.95 -15.91 18.84
CA LEU A 218 -7.86 -14.85 18.41
C LEU A 218 -8.91 -15.38 17.44
N ILE A 219 -8.48 -16.12 16.41
CA ILE A 219 -9.36 -16.68 15.36
C ILE A 219 -10.34 -17.67 15.99
N VAL A 220 -9.87 -18.61 16.81
CA VAL A 220 -10.73 -19.62 17.45
C VAL A 220 -11.75 -18.99 18.40
N LYS A 221 -11.34 -17.99 19.19
CA LYS A 221 -12.22 -17.42 20.22
C LYS A 221 -13.18 -16.37 19.68
N GLN A 222 -12.76 -15.56 18.71
CA GLN A 222 -13.49 -14.37 18.29
C GLN A 222 -14.15 -14.50 16.92
N LEU A 223 -13.70 -15.45 16.09
CA LEU A 223 -14.26 -15.71 14.76
C LEU A 223 -14.95 -17.07 14.66
N LYS A 224 -15.36 -17.63 15.81
CA LYS A 224 -16.13 -18.87 15.89
C LYS A 224 -17.49 -18.73 15.21
#